data_AF-A0A1V5KB64-F1
#
_entry.id   AF-A0A1V5KB64-F1
#
_cell.length_a   1.000
_cell.length_b   1.000
_cell.length_c   1.000
_cell.angle_alpha   90.00
_cell.angle_beta   90.00
_cell.angle_gamma   90.00
#
_symmetry.space_group_name_H-M   'P 1'
#
loop_
_entity.id
_entity.type
_entity.pdbx_description
1 polymer ?
#
loop_
_entity_poly.entity_id
_entity_poly.type
_entity_poly.pdbx_seq_one_letter_code
_entity_poly.pdbx_strand_id
1 'polypeptide(L)'
;MSDTTEPSRTRLVRTDCLVAFGEAIDKINKKCEKLGLQPVSWKEIGPRKIQYRHADRIGGSEDRTPDVIVRWCDSPPPYTFAESPDTVREITTVEISWVGQIMLPGGWRLRGVVERAGVTTEDGQALNEVRGAPGAGDLSMYRKVPLDCDHCKQNRRRNKVILVQNEAGYRKQVGTGCVADYLGVATDAMLKGVLAIMNDLWDGMSVDGADGDNVYGGGGRREPAWEIGRVGMLATCCALQEGFVSRKAAECGKLATADWIMAYLTDTMLPEDKKRIDGWMAEERVLKEWAQTAVQLDALNVRVAQDDGGLSDFEYTVGLNTLRGYVTRKSLGVVVAYCALAPLRRQRDLEKANKAAAEALLPPPEYVGTVDARLNIDVEVMRIYPYEGTYGLKVIVTMRQVGTRNTLVWFASGWNGVEAARLCDNAQPAPGVHKIDVLVKGHKEGKYGKETVVQKVVRRLSPEELVAADTARKAARKAARALRKEQAKANAEALAAVERAGVTGGDWC
;
A
#
# COMPACT_ATOMS: atom_id res chain seq x y z
N MET A 1 -18.53 -5.27 -26.69
CA MET A 1 -17.54 -6.17 -26.07
C MET A 1 -16.71 -5.32 -25.12
N SER A 2 -17.17 -5.20 -23.88
CA SER A 2 -16.47 -4.48 -22.82
C SER A 2 -15.39 -5.39 -22.25
N ASP A 3 -14.14 -4.97 -22.38
CA ASP A 3 -12.96 -5.61 -21.83
C ASP A 3 -13.00 -5.50 -20.29
N THR A 4 -13.73 -6.41 -19.64
CA THR A 4 -13.65 -6.61 -18.21
C THR A 4 -12.46 -7.52 -17.95
N THR A 5 -11.26 -6.96 -17.90
CA THR A 5 -10.08 -7.68 -17.40
C THR A 5 -10.38 -8.15 -15.99
N GLU A 6 -10.60 -9.46 -15.83
CA GLU A 6 -10.72 -10.08 -14.52
C GLU A 6 -9.45 -9.78 -13.71
N PRO A 7 -9.57 -9.48 -12.40
CA PRO A 7 -8.41 -9.11 -11.59
C PRO A 7 -7.47 -10.31 -11.45
N SER A 8 -6.46 -10.39 -12.31
CA SER A 8 -5.36 -11.36 -12.20
C SER A 8 -4.34 -10.88 -11.18
N ARG A 9 -3.87 -11.78 -10.32
CA ARG A 9 -2.75 -11.55 -9.40
C ARG A 9 -1.59 -12.44 -9.77
N THR A 10 -0.36 -11.95 -9.57
CA THR A 10 0.88 -12.64 -9.93
C THR A 10 1.74 -12.92 -8.69
N ARG A 11 2.32 -14.12 -8.57
CA ARG A 11 3.29 -14.48 -7.51
C ARG A 11 4.42 -15.36 -8.04
N LEU A 12 5.57 -15.35 -7.36
CA LEU A 12 6.71 -16.25 -7.65
C LEU A 12 6.67 -17.46 -6.72
N VAL A 13 6.80 -18.67 -7.28
CA VAL A 13 6.89 -19.94 -6.53
C VAL A 13 8.17 -20.66 -6.91
N ARG A 14 8.93 -21.20 -5.95
CA ARG A 14 10.14 -21.97 -6.27
C ARG A 14 9.78 -23.23 -7.06
N THR A 15 10.61 -23.61 -8.03
CA THR A 15 10.34 -24.77 -8.89
C THR A 15 10.19 -26.07 -8.10
N ASP A 16 10.96 -26.24 -7.02
CA ASP A 16 10.85 -27.40 -6.12
C ASP A 16 9.60 -27.38 -5.23
N CYS A 17 8.95 -26.22 -5.07
CA CYS A 17 7.68 -26.08 -4.37
C CYS A 17 6.45 -26.16 -5.30
N LEU A 18 6.63 -26.25 -6.62
CA LEU A 18 5.51 -26.24 -7.57
C LEU A 18 4.55 -27.41 -7.39
N VAL A 19 5.08 -28.59 -7.07
CA VAL A 19 4.26 -29.78 -6.79
C VAL A 19 3.37 -29.53 -5.58
N ALA A 20 3.95 -29.04 -4.47
CA ALA A 20 3.21 -28.72 -3.25
C ALA A 20 2.18 -27.60 -3.46
N PHE A 21 2.53 -26.58 -4.27
CA PHE A 21 1.60 -25.52 -4.66
C PHE A 21 0.43 -26.06 -5.48
N GLY A 22 0.71 -26.87 -6.51
CA GLY A 22 -0.31 -27.55 -7.32
C GLY A 22 -1.25 -28.41 -6.47
N GLU A 23 -0.70 -29.21 -5.55
CA GLU A 23 -1.49 -29.99 -4.60
C GLU A 23 -2.38 -29.13 -3.68
N ALA A 24 -1.90 -27.95 -3.28
CA ALA A 24 -2.68 -27.02 -2.48
C ALA A 24 -3.87 -26.45 -3.28
N ILE A 25 -3.63 -26.07 -4.54
CA ILE A 25 -4.67 -25.62 -5.47
C ILE A 25 -5.65 -26.75 -5.77
N ASP A 26 -5.19 -27.99 -5.97
CA ASP A 26 -6.06 -29.15 -6.18
C ASP A 26 -6.92 -29.44 -4.95
N LYS A 27 -6.38 -29.30 -3.75
CA LYS A 27 -7.17 -29.39 -2.51
C LYS A 27 -8.22 -28.29 -2.44
N ILE A 28 -7.91 -27.08 -2.91
CA ILE A 28 -8.88 -25.97 -3.02
C ILE A 28 -9.93 -26.29 -4.10
N ASN A 29 -9.54 -26.77 -5.27
CA ASN A 29 -10.42 -27.05 -6.40
C ASN A 29 -11.33 -28.25 -6.14
N LYS A 30 -10.84 -29.33 -5.53
CA LYS A 30 -11.67 -30.44 -5.03
C LYS A 30 -12.69 -29.98 -4.00
N LYS A 31 -12.36 -28.93 -3.23
CA LYS A 31 -13.33 -28.28 -2.34
C LYS A 31 -14.29 -27.44 -3.18
N CYS A 32 -13.83 -26.56 -4.07
CA CYS A 32 -14.70 -25.77 -4.95
C CYS A 32 -15.72 -26.64 -5.70
N GLU A 33 -15.30 -27.77 -6.26
CA GLU A 33 -16.14 -28.74 -6.97
C GLU A 33 -17.22 -29.33 -6.07
N LYS A 34 -16.86 -29.81 -4.87
CA LYS A 34 -17.83 -30.28 -3.86
C LYS A 34 -18.85 -29.21 -3.45
N LEU A 35 -18.53 -27.95 -3.69
CA LEU A 35 -19.26 -26.77 -3.24
C LEU A 35 -19.98 -26.05 -4.38
N GLY A 36 -19.89 -26.55 -5.61
CA GLY A 36 -20.44 -25.89 -6.80
C GLY A 36 -19.81 -24.53 -7.11
N LEU A 37 -18.61 -24.25 -6.60
CA LEU A 37 -17.86 -23.03 -6.85
C LEU A 37 -17.00 -23.19 -8.11
N GLN A 38 -16.72 -22.08 -8.78
CA GLN A 38 -15.74 -22.10 -9.87
C GLN A 38 -14.34 -22.45 -9.33
N PRO A 39 -13.63 -23.38 -9.98
CA PRO A 39 -12.27 -23.73 -9.59
C PRO A 39 -11.33 -22.54 -9.83
N VAL A 40 -10.34 -22.41 -8.95
CA VAL A 40 -9.24 -21.46 -9.14
C VAL A 40 -8.34 -22.02 -10.23
N SER A 41 -8.22 -21.27 -11.32
CA SER A 41 -7.27 -21.56 -12.39
C SER A 41 -5.94 -20.87 -12.09
N TRP A 42 -4.83 -21.51 -12.45
CA TRP A 42 -3.51 -20.90 -12.39
C TRP A 42 -2.72 -21.26 -13.65
N LYS A 43 -1.82 -20.37 -14.05
CA LYS A 43 -0.87 -20.63 -15.15
C LYS A 43 0.54 -20.26 -14.76
N GLU A 44 1.48 -21.09 -15.15
CA GLU A 44 2.90 -20.78 -15.18
C GLU A 44 3.17 -19.78 -16.32
N ILE A 45 3.80 -18.66 -15.98
CA ILE A 45 4.21 -17.60 -16.89
C ILE A 45 5.66 -17.84 -17.37
N GLY A 46 6.46 -18.57 -16.60
CA GLY A 46 7.76 -19.10 -17.01
C GLY A 46 8.82 -19.07 -15.90
N PRO A 47 9.96 -19.76 -16.12
CA PRO A 47 11.05 -19.81 -15.17
C PRO A 47 11.77 -18.45 -15.11
N ARG A 48 11.99 -17.94 -13.91
CA ARG A 48 12.92 -16.85 -13.60
C ARG A 48 14.06 -17.40 -12.76
N LYS A 49 15.30 -17.19 -13.23
CA LYS A 49 16.52 -17.47 -12.48
C LYS A 49 16.80 -16.33 -11.51
N ILE A 50 17.25 -16.70 -10.32
CA ILE A 50 17.34 -15.80 -9.19
C ILE A 50 18.63 -16.06 -8.45
N GLN A 51 19.38 -15.00 -8.16
CA GLN A 51 20.55 -15.07 -7.29
C GLN A 51 20.17 -14.64 -5.86
N TYR A 52 20.61 -15.40 -4.86
CA TYR A 52 20.47 -15.03 -3.45
C TYR A 52 21.75 -15.37 -2.66
N ARG A 53 21.99 -14.65 -1.55
CA ARG A 53 23.13 -14.88 -0.64
C ARG A 53 22.70 -15.68 0.59
N HIS A 54 23.56 -16.59 1.04
CA HIS A 54 23.33 -17.58 2.09
C HIS A 54 23.55 -17.01 3.53
N ALA A 55 23.12 -15.78 3.81
CA ALA A 55 23.39 -15.16 5.11
C ALA A 55 22.46 -15.65 6.26
N ASP A 56 21.38 -16.38 5.97
CA ASP A 56 20.35 -16.73 6.97
C ASP A 56 20.43 -18.20 7.41
N ARG A 57 21.50 -18.61 8.10
CA ARG A 57 21.47 -19.83 8.94
C ARG A 57 20.89 -19.44 10.31
N ILE A 58 19.58 -19.58 10.48
CA ILE A 58 19.00 -19.65 11.83
C ILE A 58 19.35 -21.04 12.37
N GLY A 59 20.14 -21.08 13.45
CA GLY A 59 20.72 -22.32 13.99
C GLY A 59 19.68 -23.40 14.28
N GLY A 60 19.70 -24.46 13.47
CA GLY A 60 19.13 -25.76 13.78
C GLY A 60 20.25 -26.78 13.92
N SER A 61 20.18 -27.62 14.95
CA SER A 61 21.08 -28.78 15.12
C SER A 61 21.04 -29.69 13.89
N GLU A 62 22.14 -30.38 13.61
CA GLU A 62 22.39 -31.20 12.40
C GLU A 62 21.31 -32.26 12.08
N ASP A 63 20.43 -32.59 13.03
CA ASP A 63 19.38 -33.61 12.90
C ASP A 63 17.99 -33.10 12.47
N ARG A 64 17.80 -31.79 12.24
CA ARG A 64 16.55 -31.28 11.65
C ARG A 64 16.80 -30.91 10.20
N THR A 65 15.95 -31.40 9.29
CA THR A 65 15.87 -30.90 7.91
C THR A 65 15.84 -29.38 7.96
N PRO A 66 16.87 -28.68 7.45
CA PRO A 66 16.96 -27.24 7.59
C PRO A 66 15.83 -26.59 6.80
N ASP A 67 14.97 -25.85 7.48
CA ASP A 67 14.04 -24.91 6.85
C ASP A 67 14.86 -23.78 6.21
N VAL A 68 15.28 -23.98 4.97
CA VAL A 68 16.03 -22.99 4.21
C VAL A 68 15.09 -21.87 3.78
N ILE A 69 15.06 -20.79 4.55
CA ILE A 69 14.42 -19.53 4.17
C ILE A 69 15.29 -18.88 3.11
N VAL A 70 14.89 -19.00 1.84
CA VAL A 70 15.55 -18.31 0.73
C VAL A 70 14.84 -16.99 0.48
N ARG A 71 15.54 -15.85 0.56
CA ARG A 71 14.99 -14.53 0.24
C ARG A 71 15.91 -13.74 -0.71
N TRP A 72 15.29 -13.02 -1.65
CA TRP A 72 15.84 -12.38 -2.87
C TRP A 72 16.59 -11.06 -2.67
N CYS A 73 17.54 -10.63 -3.50
CA CYS A 73 17.84 -9.18 -3.59
C CYS A 73 18.30 -8.77 -4.99
N ASP A 74 17.63 -7.81 -5.62
CA ASP A 74 17.98 -7.25 -6.95
C ASP A 74 19.05 -6.14 -6.87
N SER A 75 19.59 -5.85 -5.69
CA SER A 75 20.63 -4.83 -5.52
C SER A 75 21.71 -5.33 -4.56
N PRO A 76 23.00 -5.20 -4.89
CA PRO A 76 24.04 -5.48 -3.91
C PRO A 76 23.80 -4.59 -2.67
N PRO A 77 23.75 -5.17 -1.45
CA PRO A 77 23.62 -4.36 -0.25
C PRO A 77 24.79 -3.36 -0.18
N PRO A 78 24.57 -2.11 0.26
CA PRO A 78 25.61 -1.06 0.26
C PRO A 78 26.73 -1.28 1.30
N TYR A 79 26.90 -2.50 1.83
CA TYR A 79 27.87 -2.80 2.87
C TYR A 79 28.71 -4.02 2.49
N THR A 80 30.03 -3.82 2.48
CA THR A 80 31.06 -4.85 2.37
C THR A 80 31.09 -5.64 3.68
N PHE A 81 30.35 -6.75 3.75
CA PHE A 81 30.68 -7.81 4.70
C PHE A 81 31.98 -8.46 4.25
N ALA A 82 32.91 -8.68 5.19
CA ALA A 82 34.16 -9.38 4.94
C ALA A 82 33.87 -10.75 4.31
N GLU A 83 34.59 -11.05 3.24
CA GLU A 83 34.44 -12.23 2.39
C GLU A 83 34.54 -13.53 3.19
N SER A 84 33.40 -14.09 3.57
CA SER A 84 33.26 -15.54 3.65
C SER A 84 32.92 -16.04 2.24
N PRO A 85 33.39 -17.22 1.80
CA PRO A 85 33.11 -17.73 0.46
C PRO A 85 31.60 -17.99 0.29
N ASP A 86 30.90 -16.95 -0.17
CA ASP A 86 29.46 -16.92 -0.43
C ASP A 86 29.11 -17.91 -1.55
N THR A 87 28.44 -19.02 -1.22
CA THR A 87 27.74 -19.83 -2.22
C THR A 87 26.51 -19.07 -2.74
N VAL A 88 26.67 -18.31 -3.82
CA VAL A 88 25.55 -17.84 -4.65
C VAL A 88 24.90 -19.08 -5.27
N ARG A 89 23.60 -19.29 -4.99
CA ARG A 89 22.83 -20.37 -5.62
C ARG A 89 21.79 -19.79 -6.57
N GLU A 90 21.67 -20.37 -7.76
CA GLU A 90 20.56 -20.09 -8.67
C GLU A 90 19.34 -20.90 -8.24
N ILE A 91 18.22 -20.23 -7.95
CA ILE A 91 16.91 -20.91 -7.84
C ILE A 91 16.06 -20.51 -9.04
N THR A 92 15.41 -21.51 -9.62
CA THR A 92 14.37 -21.27 -10.61
C THR A 92 13.05 -21.04 -9.85
N THR A 93 12.36 -19.94 -10.16
CA THR A 93 10.98 -19.72 -9.73
C THR A 93 10.08 -19.64 -10.93
N VAL A 94 8.81 -19.91 -10.72
CA VAL A 94 7.77 -19.79 -11.72
C VAL A 94 6.83 -18.69 -11.29
N GLU A 95 6.58 -17.77 -12.22
CA GLU A 95 5.61 -16.72 -12.06
C GLU A 95 4.21 -17.30 -12.32
N ILE A 96 3.29 -17.17 -11.36
CA ILE A 96 1.95 -17.76 -11.41
C ILE A 96 0.90 -16.67 -11.41
N SER A 97 -0.01 -16.68 -12.38
CA SER A 97 -1.22 -15.87 -12.34
C SER A 97 -2.47 -16.71 -12.12
N TRP A 98 -3.38 -16.27 -11.26
CA TRP A 98 -4.68 -16.92 -11.05
C TRP A 98 -5.85 -15.97 -11.29
N VAL A 99 -6.99 -16.58 -11.63
CA VAL A 99 -8.23 -15.91 -12.01
C VAL A 99 -9.39 -16.53 -11.24
N GLY A 100 -10.21 -15.68 -10.60
CA GLY A 100 -11.44 -16.07 -9.92
C GLY A 100 -11.73 -15.25 -8.65
N GLN A 101 -12.98 -14.84 -8.47
CA GLN A 101 -13.53 -14.51 -7.13
C GLN A 101 -14.24 -15.75 -6.60
N ILE A 102 -14.02 -16.08 -5.33
CA ILE A 102 -14.85 -17.08 -4.64
C ILE A 102 -16.24 -16.46 -4.48
N MET A 103 -17.10 -16.68 -5.47
CA MET A 103 -18.51 -16.29 -5.46
C MET A 103 -19.28 -17.39 -4.76
N LEU A 104 -19.72 -17.12 -3.54
CA LEU A 104 -20.34 -18.13 -2.69
C LEU A 104 -21.78 -18.38 -3.21
N PRO A 105 -22.30 -19.63 -3.13
CA PRO A 105 -23.62 -19.97 -3.63
C PRO A 105 -24.68 -19.07 -2.96
N GLY A 106 -25.63 -18.56 -3.73
CA GLY A 106 -26.64 -17.62 -3.25
C GLY A 106 -26.26 -16.14 -3.28
N GLY A 107 -25.14 -15.79 -3.93
CA GLY A 107 -24.76 -14.38 -4.19
C GLY A 107 -24.19 -13.63 -2.98
N TRP A 108 -23.86 -14.36 -1.90
CA TRP A 108 -23.20 -13.79 -0.72
C TRP A 108 -21.69 -13.71 -0.93
N ARG A 109 -21.06 -12.68 -0.36
CA ARG A 109 -19.62 -12.45 -0.40
C ARG A 109 -19.11 -12.15 1.00
N LEU A 110 -17.92 -12.64 1.32
CA LEU A 110 -17.26 -12.30 2.58
C LEU A 110 -16.88 -10.81 2.60
N ARG A 111 -17.24 -10.12 3.69
CA ARG A 111 -16.83 -8.75 3.97
C ARG A 111 -15.85 -8.61 5.10
N GLY A 112 -15.79 -9.55 6.03
CA GLY A 112 -14.82 -9.47 7.10
C GLY A 112 -15.08 -10.44 8.23
N VAL A 113 -14.26 -10.32 9.26
CA VAL A 113 -14.31 -11.12 10.47
C VAL A 113 -14.34 -10.18 11.65
N VAL A 114 -15.22 -10.46 12.61
CA VAL A 114 -15.33 -9.73 13.87
C VAL A 114 -15.01 -10.69 14.98
N GLU A 115 -14.00 -10.38 15.77
CA GLU A 115 -13.51 -11.19 16.88
C GLU A 115 -13.60 -10.41 18.19
N ARG A 116 -13.94 -11.11 19.27
CA ARG A 116 -13.99 -10.49 20.59
C ARG A 116 -12.57 -10.05 20.97
N ALA A 117 -12.41 -8.77 21.29
CA ALA A 117 -11.09 -8.27 21.61
C ALA A 117 -10.64 -8.63 23.03
N GLY A 118 -11.50 -9.19 23.88
CA GLY A 118 -11.14 -9.51 25.26
C GLY A 118 -10.85 -8.30 26.15
N VAL A 119 -11.22 -7.10 25.69
CA VAL A 119 -11.15 -5.84 26.42
C VAL A 119 -12.53 -5.18 26.46
N THR A 120 -12.77 -4.41 27.51
CA THR A 120 -14.00 -3.66 27.73
C THR A 120 -13.67 -2.19 27.88
N THR A 121 -14.59 -1.32 27.48
CA THR A 121 -14.54 0.11 27.83
C THR A 121 -14.74 0.32 29.34
N GLU A 122 -14.54 1.54 29.81
CA GLU A 122 -14.84 1.92 31.21
C GLU A 122 -16.30 1.63 31.58
N ASP A 123 -17.23 1.80 30.63
CA ASP A 123 -18.65 1.48 30.78
C ASP A 123 -18.96 -0.04 30.75
N GLY A 124 -17.95 -0.90 30.68
CA GLY A 124 -18.09 -2.36 30.63
C GLY A 124 -18.54 -2.92 29.28
N GLN A 125 -18.57 -2.11 28.22
CA GLN A 125 -18.93 -2.57 26.88
C GLN A 125 -17.76 -3.36 26.26
N ALA A 126 -18.02 -4.59 25.82
CA ALA A 126 -17.02 -5.40 25.14
C ALA A 126 -16.67 -4.82 23.76
N LEU A 127 -15.38 -4.71 23.49
CA LEU A 127 -14.86 -4.30 22.19
C LEU A 127 -14.55 -5.50 21.31
N ASN A 128 -14.59 -5.28 19.99
CA ASN A 128 -14.29 -6.27 18.97
C ASN A 128 -13.15 -5.80 18.07
N GLU A 129 -12.27 -6.73 17.71
CA GLU A 129 -11.35 -6.56 16.61
C GLU A 129 -12.09 -6.84 15.29
N VAL A 130 -12.03 -5.90 14.36
CA VAL A 130 -12.73 -5.98 13.07
C VAL A 130 -11.70 -6.03 11.95
N ARG A 131 -11.78 -7.07 11.11
CA ARG A 131 -10.90 -7.26 9.97
C ARG A 131 -11.70 -7.32 8.68
N GLY A 132 -11.53 -6.29 7.84
CA GLY A 132 -12.20 -6.19 6.55
C GLY A 132 -11.52 -7.02 5.46
N ALA A 133 -12.34 -7.66 4.64
CA ALA A 133 -11.90 -8.21 3.35
C ALA A 133 -11.66 -7.07 2.34
N PRO A 134 -10.85 -7.29 1.28
CA PRO A 134 -10.69 -6.30 0.22
C PRO A 134 -12.03 -5.80 -0.32
N GLY A 135 -12.20 -4.47 -0.35
CA GLY A 135 -13.43 -3.84 -0.84
C GLY A 135 -14.63 -3.92 0.12
N ALA A 136 -14.43 -4.27 1.40
CA ALA A 136 -15.51 -4.36 2.38
C ALA A 136 -16.19 -3.02 2.72
N GLY A 137 -15.53 -1.89 2.44
CA GLY A 137 -15.95 -0.58 2.90
C GLY A 137 -15.73 -0.41 4.41
N ASP A 138 -16.40 0.57 5.00
CA ASP A 138 -16.30 0.81 6.45
C ASP A 138 -17.06 -0.27 7.25
N LEU A 139 -16.37 -0.82 8.25
CA LEU A 139 -16.85 -1.82 9.20
C LEU A 139 -16.71 -1.36 10.66
N SER A 140 -16.38 -0.09 10.90
CA SER A 140 -16.19 0.50 12.23
C SER A 140 -17.38 0.26 13.17
N MET A 141 -18.60 0.24 12.64
CA MET A 141 -19.81 -0.06 13.40
C MET A 141 -19.77 -1.41 14.14
N TYR A 142 -19.01 -2.40 13.65
CA TYR A 142 -18.93 -3.72 14.26
C TYR A 142 -17.96 -3.80 15.45
N ARG A 143 -17.23 -2.72 15.76
CA ARG A 143 -16.28 -2.65 16.88
C ARG A 143 -16.94 -2.81 18.25
N LYS A 144 -18.25 -2.55 18.35
CA LYS A 144 -19.03 -2.54 19.60
C LYS A 144 -20.29 -3.42 19.58
N VAL A 145 -20.57 -4.05 18.44
CA VAL A 145 -21.78 -4.83 18.24
C VAL A 145 -21.65 -6.21 18.91
N PRO A 146 -22.71 -6.72 19.58
CA PRO A 146 -22.70 -8.07 20.11
C PRO A 146 -22.41 -9.12 19.01
N LEU A 147 -21.65 -10.16 19.37
CA LEU A 147 -21.28 -11.26 18.46
C LEU A 147 -22.42 -12.28 18.28
N ASP A 148 -23.62 -11.77 18.03
CA ASP A 148 -24.80 -12.56 17.76
C ASP A 148 -24.84 -13.00 16.29
N CYS A 149 -25.53 -14.12 16.05
CA CYS A 149 -25.65 -14.68 14.71
C CYS A 149 -27.04 -14.35 14.16
N ASP A 150 -27.09 -13.53 13.11
CA ASP A 150 -28.33 -13.12 12.42
C ASP A 150 -29.06 -14.30 11.77
N HIS A 151 -28.37 -15.44 11.58
CA HIS A 151 -28.95 -16.67 11.05
C HIS A 151 -29.78 -17.42 12.09
N CYS A 152 -29.10 -18.02 13.05
CA CYS A 152 -29.72 -18.93 13.99
C CYS A 152 -30.33 -18.20 15.20
N LYS A 153 -29.93 -16.94 15.45
CA LYS A 153 -30.30 -16.12 16.61
C LYS A 153 -30.10 -16.79 17.97
N GLN A 154 -29.34 -17.87 18.01
CA GLN A 154 -29.03 -18.60 19.24
C GLN A 154 -28.06 -17.77 20.08
N ASN A 155 -28.45 -17.48 21.33
CA ASN A 155 -27.61 -16.82 22.31
C ASN A 155 -26.49 -17.76 22.75
N ARG A 156 -25.34 -17.63 22.09
CA ARG A 156 -24.11 -18.40 22.37
C ARG A 156 -22.99 -17.40 22.58
N ARG A 157 -22.11 -17.67 23.54
CA ARG A 157 -20.89 -16.88 23.77
C ARG A 157 -19.87 -17.12 22.66
N ARG A 158 -20.10 -16.52 21.49
CA ARG A 158 -19.20 -16.61 20.34
C ARG A 158 -18.01 -15.69 20.55
N ASN A 159 -16.82 -16.19 20.25
CA ASN A 159 -15.59 -15.38 20.20
C ASN A 159 -15.39 -14.74 18.82
N LYS A 160 -16.15 -15.18 17.80
CA LYS A 160 -15.96 -14.81 16.41
C LYS A 160 -17.27 -14.90 15.61
N VAL A 161 -17.51 -13.92 14.75
CA VAL A 161 -18.54 -13.95 13.70
C VAL A 161 -17.96 -13.49 12.36
N ILE A 162 -18.63 -13.88 11.29
CA ILE A 162 -18.26 -13.61 9.91
C ILE A 162 -19.26 -12.63 9.32
N LEU A 163 -18.77 -11.58 8.67
CA LEU A 163 -19.59 -10.61 7.97
C LEU A 163 -19.75 -11.03 6.52
N VAL A 164 -20.99 -11.25 6.09
CA VAL A 164 -21.32 -11.55 4.70
C VAL A 164 -22.21 -10.46 4.12
N GLN A 165 -22.09 -10.21 2.81
CA GLN A 165 -22.96 -9.28 2.09
C GLN A 165 -23.45 -9.89 0.78
N ASN A 166 -24.73 -9.75 0.46
CA ASN A 166 -25.28 -10.20 -0.82
C ASN A 166 -25.15 -9.14 -1.93
N GLU A 167 -25.55 -9.49 -3.15
CA GLU A 167 -25.49 -8.58 -4.32
C GLU A 167 -26.37 -7.33 -4.17
N ALA A 168 -27.49 -7.44 -3.44
CA ALA A 168 -28.37 -6.30 -3.13
C ALA A 168 -27.80 -5.38 -2.02
N GLY A 169 -26.64 -5.70 -1.46
CA GLY A 169 -25.95 -4.88 -0.48
C GLY A 169 -26.33 -5.16 0.99
N TYR A 170 -27.20 -6.13 1.26
CA TYR A 170 -27.57 -6.51 2.63
C TYR A 170 -26.42 -7.23 3.33
N ARG A 171 -26.05 -6.75 4.52
CA ARG A 171 -25.01 -7.33 5.37
C ARG A 171 -25.61 -8.17 6.48
N LYS A 172 -24.95 -9.27 6.86
CA LYS A 172 -25.29 -10.11 8.01
C LYS A 172 -24.05 -10.52 8.81
N GLN A 173 -24.20 -10.59 10.12
CA GLN A 173 -23.29 -11.24 11.07
C GLN A 173 -23.69 -12.70 11.22
N VAL A 174 -22.82 -13.60 10.79
CA VAL A 174 -23.10 -15.03 10.82
C VAL A 174 -22.02 -15.72 11.64
N GLY A 175 -22.43 -16.44 12.67
CA GLY A 175 -21.52 -17.26 13.46
C GLY A 175 -20.82 -18.29 12.58
N THR A 176 -19.59 -18.65 12.93
CA THR A 176 -18.77 -19.59 12.15
C THR A 176 -19.57 -20.84 11.75
N GLY A 177 -20.15 -21.57 12.70
CA GLY A 177 -20.94 -22.77 12.39
C GLY A 177 -22.16 -22.57 11.48
N CYS A 178 -22.71 -21.36 11.38
CA CYS A 178 -23.85 -21.04 10.52
C CYS A 178 -23.42 -20.45 9.17
N VAL A 179 -22.14 -20.15 8.99
CA VAL A 179 -21.64 -19.54 7.76
C VAL A 179 -21.83 -20.49 6.58
N ALA A 180 -21.79 -21.80 6.84
CA ALA A 180 -22.03 -22.84 5.84
C ALA A 180 -23.41 -22.70 5.17
N ASP A 181 -24.43 -22.25 5.89
CA ASP A 181 -25.79 -22.12 5.37
C ASP A 181 -25.94 -20.93 4.39
N TYR A 182 -25.09 -19.92 4.52
CA TYR A 182 -25.06 -18.76 3.60
C TYR A 182 -24.12 -18.97 2.43
N LEU A 183 -23.08 -19.73 2.67
CA LEU A 183 -21.94 -19.84 1.78
C LEU A 183 -21.86 -21.20 1.11
N GLY A 184 -22.76 -22.13 1.42
CA GLY A 184 -22.76 -23.49 0.89
C GLY A 184 -21.52 -24.32 1.25
N VAL A 185 -20.61 -23.84 2.12
CA VAL A 185 -19.30 -24.45 2.41
C VAL A 185 -19.13 -24.81 3.88
N ALA A 186 -18.61 -26.02 4.16
CA ALA A 186 -18.17 -26.40 5.49
C ALA A 186 -17.22 -25.36 6.11
N THR A 187 -17.62 -24.85 7.27
CA THR A 187 -17.05 -23.71 8.01
C THR A 187 -15.53 -23.69 8.11
N ASP A 188 -14.92 -24.85 8.38
CA ASP A 188 -13.48 -24.99 8.58
C ASP A 188 -12.67 -24.84 7.30
N ALA A 189 -13.21 -25.33 6.19
CA ALA A 189 -12.57 -25.24 4.89
C ALA A 189 -12.61 -23.81 4.34
N MET A 190 -13.69 -23.07 4.63
CA MET A 190 -13.87 -21.68 4.23
C MET A 190 -13.09 -20.72 5.13
N LEU A 191 -13.06 -20.92 6.45
CA LEU A 191 -12.17 -20.12 7.31
C LEU A 191 -10.70 -20.37 6.92
N LYS A 192 -10.26 -21.61 6.73
CA LYS A 192 -8.87 -21.88 6.32
C LYS A 192 -8.57 -21.39 4.91
N GLY A 193 -9.48 -21.55 3.95
CA GLY A 193 -9.26 -21.10 2.57
C GLY A 193 -9.36 -19.58 2.42
N VAL A 194 -10.36 -18.95 3.03
CA VAL A 194 -10.58 -17.50 2.92
C VAL A 194 -9.73 -16.72 3.91
N LEU A 195 -9.44 -17.25 5.11
CA LEU A 195 -8.36 -16.70 5.93
C LEU A 195 -7.00 -17.03 5.31
N ALA A 196 -6.73 -18.13 4.61
CA ALA A 196 -5.46 -18.25 3.86
C ALA A 196 -5.37 -17.24 2.71
N ILE A 197 -6.48 -16.95 2.01
CA ILE A 197 -6.53 -15.96 0.92
C ILE A 197 -6.50 -14.51 1.45
N MET A 198 -6.99 -14.26 2.67
CA MET A 198 -6.89 -12.97 3.38
C MET A 198 -5.59 -12.84 4.17
N ASN A 199 -5.05 -13.95 4.65
CA ASN A 199 -3.70 -14.07 5.18
C ASN A 199 -2.70 -13.97 4.04
N ASP A 200 -2.97 -14.35 2.79
CA ASP A 200 -2.06 -14.06 1.66
C ASP A 200 -1.86 -12.55 1.39
N LEU A 201 -2.65 -11.68 2.04
CA LEU A 201 -2.46 -10.22 2.10
C LEU A 201 -1.68 -9.75 3.34
N TRP A 202 -1.38 -10.63 4.31
CA TRP A 202 -0.66 -10.36 5.57
C TRP A 202 0.45 -11.38 5.94
N ASP A 203 0.56 -12.51 5.24
CA ASP A 203 1.10 -13.79 5.73
C ASP A 203 2.03 -14.39 4.65
N GLY A 204 3.11 -13.69 4.39
CA GLY A 204 4.31 -14.34 3.88
C GLY A 204 4.91 -15.22 4.98
N MET A 205 4.43 -16.47 5.05
CA MET A 205 4.96 -17.62 5.78
C MET A 205 4.89 -17.57 7.32
N SER A 206 3.86 -18.22 7.86
CA SER A 206 3.96 -19.03 9.07
C SER A 206 3.12 -20.28 8.88
N VAL A 207 3.70 -21.30 8.25
CA VAL A 207 3.17 -22.67 8.27
C VAL A 207 3.46 -23.26 9.65
N ASP A 208 2.80 -22.72 10.67
CA ASP A 208 2.70 -23.28 12.02
C ASP A 208 1.55 -22.59 12.75
N GLY A 209 0.37 -22.80 12.18
CA GLY A 209 -0.90 -22.25 12.64
C GLY A 209 -2.04 -23.20 12.29
N ALA A 210 -1.85 -24.50 12.56
CA ALA A 210 -2.98 -25.39 12.70
C ALA A 210 -3.75 -24.97 13.97
N ASP A 211 -4.64 -23.98 13.81
CA ASP A 211 -5.64 -23.63 14.81
C ASP A 211 -6.46 -24.91 15.09
N GLY A 212 -6.24 -25.45 16.28
CA GLY A 212 -6.81 -26.68 16.82
C GLY A 212 -8.21 -26.47 17.40
N ASP A 213 -9.07 -25.75 16.68
CA ASP A 213 -10.41 -25.40 17.18
C ASP A 213 -11.46 -26.49 16.86
N ASN A 214 -11.05 -27.62 16.27
CA ASN A 214 -11.93 -28.76 15.99
C ASN A 214 -11.31 -30.12 16.37
N VAL A 215 -10.83 -30.22 17.60
CA VAL A 215 -10.64 -31.52 18.24
C VAL A 215 -11.37 -31.48 19.59
N TYR A 216 -12.39 -32.32 19.72
CA TYR A 216 -12.94 -32.73 21.01
C TYR A 216 -11.78 -33.21 21.90
N GLY A 217 -11.26 -32.35 22.76
CA GLY A 217 -10.12 -32.68 23.61
C GLY A 217 -9.59 -31.46 24.35
N GLY A 218 -9.93 -31.33 25.63
CA GLY A 218 -9.44 -30.28 26.50
C GLY A 218 -7.92 -30.33 26.66
N GLY A 219 -7.23 -29.40 26.02
CA GLY A 219 -5.81 -29.14 26.19
C GLY A 219 -5.55 -27.68 25.84
N GLY A 220 -5.72 -26.77 26.80
CA GLY A 220 -5.59 -25.34 26.57
C GLY A 220 -4.16 -24.94 26.24
N ARG A 221 -3.82 -24.89 24.94
CA ARG A 221 -2.56 -24.28 24.47
C ARG A 221 -2.68 -22.77 24.70
N ARG A 222 -1.90 -22.22 25.63
CA ARG A 222 -1.84 -20.77 25.86
C ARG A 222 -1.15 -20.13 24.66
N GLU A 223 -1.79 -19.14 24.04
CA GLU A 223 -1.17 -18.34 23.00
C GLU A 223 0.00 -17.54 23.63
N PRO A 224 1.21 -17.57 23.05
CA PRO A 224 2.30 -16.73 23.52
C PRO A 224 1.92 -15.25 23.47
N ALA A 225 2.21 -14.54 24.55
CA ALA A 225 1.94 -13.12 24.70
C ALA A 225 3.16 -12.41 25.28
N TRP A 226 3.43 -11.20 24.81
CA TRP A 226 4.53 -10.36 25.24
C TRP A 226 4.03 -8.98 25.66
N GLU A 227 4.66 -8.40 26.66
CA GLU A 227 4.34 -7.05 27.14
C GLU A 227 4.56 -6.02 26.02
N ILE A 228 3.59 -5.12 25.84
CA ILE A 228 3.55 -4.23 24.67
C ILE A 228 4.72 -3.24 24.66
N GLY A 229 5.15 -2.76 25.83
CA GLY A 229 6.28 -1.86 25.98
C GLY A 229 7.59 -2.49 25.51
N ARG A 230 7.84 -3.76 25.83
CA ARG A 230 9.01 -4.51 25.39
C ARG A 230 9.00 -4.71 23.87
N VAL A 231 7.84 -5.06 23.29
CA VAL A 231 7.69 -5.16 21.84
C VAL A 231 7.95 -3.82 21.17
N GLY A 232 7.38 -2.75 21.73
CA GLY A 232 7.54 -1.40 21.20
C GLY A 232 8.98 -0.90 21.28
N MET A 233 9.67 -1.13 22.40
CA MET A 233 11.09 -0.83 22.57
C MET A 233 11.94 -1.56 21.51
N LEU A 234 11.74 -2.87 21.35
CA LEU A 234 12.45 -3.66 20.34
C LEU A 234 12.17 -3.14 18.93
N ALA A 235 10.93 -2.78 18.62
CA ALA A 235 10.55 -2.21 17.33
C ALA A 235 11.22 -0.87 17.05
N THR A 236 11.20 0.05 18.02
CA THR A 236 11.87 1.34 17.92
C THR A 236 13.38 1.17 17.76
N CYS A 237 13.98 0.30 18.57
CA CYS A 237 15.40 -0.05 18.52
C CYS A 237 15.81 -0.57 17.14
N CYS A 238 15.15 -1.63 16.66
CA CYS A 238 15.46 -2.23 15.36
C CYS A 238 15.28 -1.23 14.21
N ALA A 239 14.23 -0.40 14.26
CA ALA A 239 13.95 0.57 13.22
C ALA A 239 14.97 1.71 13.16
N LEU A 240 15.51 2.15 14.29
CA LEU A 240 16.53 3.21 14.33
C LEU A 240 17.90 2.74 13.84
N GLN A 241 18.24 1.48 14.09
CA GLN A 241 19.56 0.93 13.77
C GLN A 241 19.62 0.35 12.35
N GLU A 242 18.60 -0.43 11.97
CA GLU A 242 18.60 -1.22 10.74
C GLU A 242 17.51 -0.77 9.75
N GLY A 243 16.66 0.17 10.14
CA GLY A 243 15.48 0.58 9.39
C GLY A 243 14.30 -0.37 9.59
N PHE A 244 13.10 0.14 9.31
CA PHE A 244 11.90 -0.69 9.31
C PHE A 244 11.77 -1.45 7.99
N VAL A 245 11.63 -2.77 8.07
CA VAL A 245 11.36 -3.65 6.94
C VAL A 245 10.02 -4.34 7.18
N SER A 246 9.01 -3.96 6.39
CA SER A 246 7.72 -4.66 6.38
C SER A 246 7.89 -6.08 5.85
N ARG A 247 6.99 -7.02 6.20
CA ARG A 247 7.02 -8.38 5.63
C ARG A 247 6.94 -8.39 4.10
N LYS A 248 6.20 -7.44 3.51
CA LYS A 248 6.13 -7.27 2.06
C LYS A 248 7.46 -6.80 1.45
N ALA A 249 8.16 -5.89 2.12
CA ALA A 249 9.48 -5.43 1.69
C ALA A 249 10.57 -6.49 1.92
N ALA A 250 10.39 -7.33 2.94
CA ALA A 250 11.24 -8.47 3.29
C ALA A 250 11.19 -9.61 2.26
N GLU A 251 10.21 -9.62 1.34
CA GLU A 251 10.23 -10.50 0.16
C GLU A 251 11.54 -10.33 -0.64
N CYS A 252 12.21 -9.17 -0.51
CA CYS A 252 13.53 -8.85 -1.05
C CYS A 252 14.70 -9.07 -0.05
N GLY A 253 14.83 -10.26 0.54
CA GLY A 253 16.17 -10.74 1.01
C GLY A 253 16.58 -10.24 2.38
N LYS A 254 15.67 -9.53 3.04
CA LYS A 254 15.82 -9.09 4.42
C LYS A 254 14.79 -9.81 5.28
N LEU A 255 15.13 -10.08 6.53
CA LEU A 255 14.12 -10.47 7.51
C LEU A 255 13.21 -9.28 7.79
N ALA A 256 11.92 -9.55 7.96
CA ALA A 256 11.01 -8.49 8.37
C ALA A 256 11.32 -8.10 9.82
N THR A 257 11.19 -6.83 10.16
CA THR A 257 11.47 -6.34 11.52
C THR A 257 10.66 -7.13 12.56
N ALA A 258 9.40 -7.46 12.25
CA ALA A 258 8.55 -8.26 13.13
C ALA A 258 9.05 -9.70 13.34
N ASP A 259 9.65 -10.31 12.33
CA ASP A 259 10.14 -11.69 12.42
C ASP A 259 11.47 -11.75 13.19
N TRP A 260 12.29 -10.72 13.03
CA TRP A 260 13.53 -10.56 13.78
C TRP A 260 13.27 -10.33 15.27
N ILE A 261 12.32 -9.44 15.59
CA ILE A 261 11.82 -9.26 16.96
C ILE A 261 11.20 -10.56 17.48
N MET A 262 10.51 -11.31 16.63
CA MET A 262 9.96 -12.59 17.05
C MET A 262 11.05 -13.57 17.48
N ALA A 263 12.11 -13.70 16.68
CA ALA A 263 13.23 -14.56 17.02
C ALA A 263 13.91 -14.15 18.35
N TYR A 264 14.00 -12.84 18.62
CA TYR A 264 14.48 -12.32 19.90
C TYR A 264 13.55 -12.71 21.07
N LEU A 265 12.24 -12.56 20.89
CA LEU A 265 11.23 -12.82 21.92
C LEU A 265 11.00 -14.31 22.21
N THR A 266 11.35 -15.20 21.27
CA THR A 266 11.25 -16.66 21.40
C THR A 266 12.58 -17.34 21.68
N ASP A 267 13.65 -16.59 21.91
CA ASP A 267 15.01 -17.12 22.15
C ASP A 267 15.51 -18.04 21.02
N THR A 268 15.07 -17.80 19.78
CA THR A 268 15.54 -18.53 18.59
C THR A 268 16.57 -17.73 17.79
N MET A 269 16.93 -16.53 18.27
CA MET A 269 17.97 -15.69 17.72
C MET A 269 19.36 -16.14 18.20
N LEU A 270 20.40 -15.94 17.38
CA LEU A 270 21.78 -16.21 17.76
C LEU A 270 22.20 -15.34 18.98
N PRO A 271 22.99 -15.88 19.93
CA PRO A 271 23.39 -15.14 21.14
C PRO A 271 24.07 -13.80 20.85
N GLU A 272 24.88 -13.72 19.79
CA GLU A 272 25.61 -12.52 19.39
C GLU A 272 24.66 -11.42 18.90
N ASP A 273 23.66 -11.80 18.09
CA ASP A 273 22.61 -10.87 17.62
C ASP A 273 21.74 -10.39 18.77
N LYS A 274 21.38 -11.29 19.70
CA LYS A 274 20.62 -10.94 20.89
C LYS A 274 21.37 -9.92 21.74
N LYS A 275 22.66 -10.17 22.01
CA LYS A 275 23.53 -9.25 22.75
C LYS A 275 23.68 -7.89 22.05
N ARG A 276 23.73 -7.89 20.71
CA ARG A 276 23.76 -6.66 19.91
C ARG A 276 22.48 -5.83 20.10
N ILE A 277 21.30 -6.45 20.03
CA ILE A 277 20.02 -5.78 20.29
C ILE A 277 19.94 -5.26 21.73
N ASP A 278 20.41 -6.03 22.70
CA ASP A 278 20.46 -5.61 24.10
C ASP A 278 21.32 -4.35 24.29
N GLY A 279 22.45 -4.27 23.58
CA GLY A 279 23.29 -3.07 23.56
C GLY A 279 22.57 -1.85 22.97
N TRP A 280 21.85 -2.02 21.87
CA TRP A 280 21.10 -0.94 21.23
C TRP A 280 19.96 -0.41 22.10
N MET A 281 19.26 -1.28 22.83
CA MET A 281 18.18 -0.85 23.74
C MET A 281 18.66 0.06 24.87
N ALA A 282 19.95 -0.03 25.23
CA ALA A 282 20.56 0.84 26.25
C ALA A 282 21.01 2.19 25.68
N GLU A 283 20.98 2.40 24.36
CA GLU A 283 21.39 3.67 23.76
C GLU A 283 20.42 4.80 24.10
N GLU A 284 20.96 5.95 24.51
CA GLU A 284 20.18 7.12 24.91
C GLU A 284 19.20 7.58 23.82
N ARG A 285 19.61 7.50 22.55
CA ARG A 285 18.76 7.84 21.40
C ARG A 285 17.53 6.93 21.32
N VAL A 286 17.71 5.63 21.54
CA VAL A 286 16.62 4.65 21.50
C VAL A 286 15.67 4.89 22.67
N LEU A 287 16.20 5.11 23.87
CA LEU A 287 15.39 5.41 25.06
C LEU A 287 14.53 6.67 24.88
N LYS A 288 15.09 7.74 24.32
CA LYS A 288 14.37 8.99 24.03
C LYS A 288 13.25 8.78 23.01
N GLU A 289 13.52 8.06 21.92
CA GLU A 289 12.52 7.78 20.89
C GLU A 289 11.42 6.85 21.40
N TRP A 290 11.79 5.85 22.20
CA TRP A 290 10.84 4.95 22.82
C TRP A 290 9.91 5.69 23.79
N ALA A 291 10.43 6.58 24.63
CA ALA A 291 9.60 7.38 25.53
C ALA A 291 8.53 8.18 24.77
N GLN A 292 8.89 8.74 23.61
CA GLN A 292 7.93 9.45 22.75
C GLN A 292 6.92 8.50 22.11
N THR A 293 7.37 7.31 21.69
CA THR A 293 6.50 6.27 21.10
C THR A 293 5.52 5.72 22.13
N ALA A 294 5.94 5.53 23.38
CA ALA A 294 5.10 5.07 24.49
C ALA A 294 3.95 6.05 24.76
N VAL A 295 4.22 7.37 24.78
CA VAL A 295 3.16 8.40 24.90
C VAL A 295 2.13 8.28 23.77
N GLN A 296 2.54 7.93 22.54
CA GLN A 296 1.59 7.72 21.44
C GLN A 296 0.74 6.46 21.62
N LEU A 297 1.30 5.39 22.19
CA LEU A 297 0.54 4.19 22.51
C LEU A 297 -0.49 4.49 23.61
N ASP A 298 -0.10 5.22 24.65
CA ASP A 298 -1.01 5.65 25.72
C ASP A 298 -2.14 6.53 25.17
N ALA A 299 -1.83 7.45 24.27
CA ALA A 299 -2.86 8.26 23.60
C ALA A 299 -3.83 7.40 22.77
N LEU A 300 -3.36 6.35 22.09
CA LEU A 300 -4.23 5.40 21.39
C LEU A 300 -5.11 4.60 22.34
N ASN A 301 -4.55 4.20 23.49
CA ASN A 301 -5.30 3.50 24.53
C ASN A 301 -6.51 4.32 24.97
N VAL A 302 -6.28 5.60 25.31
CA VAL A 302 -7.33 6.54 25.70
C VAL A 302 -8.39 6.69 24.59
N ARG A 303 -7.97 6.93 23.34
CA ARG A 303 -8.89 7.11 22.21
C ARG A 303 -9.74 5.88 21.91
N VAL A 304 -9.18 4.67 22.06
CA VAL A 304 -9.93 3.42 21.89
C VAL A 304 -10.90 3.20 23.04
N ALA A 305 -10.49 3.51 24.28
CA ALA A 305 -11.36 3.42 25.45
C ALA A 305 -12.55 4.39 25.38
N GLN A 306 -12.31 5.61 24.88
CA GLN A 306 -13.31 6.68 24.76
C GLN A 306 -14.16 6.57 23.48
N ASP A 307 -13.73 5.76 22.51
CA ASP A 307 -14.37 5.64 21.18
C ASP A 307 -14.55 6.99 20.48
N ASP A 308 -13.47 7.77 20.45
CA ASP A 308 -13.45 9.12 19.86
C ASP A 308 -13.73 9.15 18.34
N GLY A 309 -14.03 8.00 17.73
CA GLY A 309 -14.12 7.86 16.28
C GLY A 309 -12.82 8.24 15.58
N GLY A 310 -12.84 8.25 14.25
CA GLY A 310 -11.73 8.76 13.44
C GLY A 310 -10.41 7.96 13.49
N LEU A 311 -10.36 6.85 14.25
CA LEU A 311 -9.24 5.91 14.23
C LEU A 311 -9.33 5.03 12.98
N SER A 312 -8.24 4.98 12.22
CA SER A 312 -8.07 3.97 11.18
C SER A 312 -8.14 2.56 11.78
N ASP A 313 -8.50 1.56 10.98
CA ASP A 313 -8.52 0.15 11.46
C ASP A 313 -7.16 -0.29 12.00
N PHE A 314 -6.08 0.24 11.42
CA PHE A 314 -4.72 0.02 11.89
C PHE A 314 -4.51 0.58 13.30
N GLU A 315 -4.81 1.86 13.53
CA GLU A 315 -4.64 2.51 14.84
C GLU A 315 -5.57 1.90 15.89
N TYR A 316 -6.81 1.58 15.51
CA TYR A 316 -7.75 0.91 16.38
C TYR A 316 -7.22 -0.46 16.85
N THR A 317 -6.68 -1.26 15.93
CA THR A 317 -6.11 -2.57 16.28
C THR A 317 -4.91 -2.43 17.21
N VAL A 318 -4.03 -1.44 16.98
CA VAL A 318 -2.90 -1.17 17.87
C VAL A 318 -3.41 -0.73 19.25
N GLY A 319 -4.35 0.21 19.31
CA GLY A 319 -4.92 0.69 20.57
C GLY A 319 -5.64 -0.40 21.36
N LEU A 320 -6.31 -1.36 20.70
CA LEU A 320 -6.84 -2.56 21.37
C LEU A 320 -5.75 -3.38 22.06
N ASN A 321 -4.57 -3.53 21.44
CA ASN A 321 -3.44 -4.25 22.05
C ASN A 321 -2.80 -3.44 23.18
N THR A 322 -2.77 -2.10 23.08
CA THR A 322 -2.34 -1.25 24.19
C THR A 322 -3.29 -1.37 25.39
N LEU A 323 -4.60 -1.34 25.17
CA LEU A 323 -5.61 -1.52 26.22
C LEU A 323 -5.50 -2.89 26.89
N ARG A 324 -5.11 -3.94 26.15
CA ARG A 324 -4.79 -5.27 26.71
C ARG A 324 -3.52 -5.29 27.55
N GLY A 325 -2.55 -4.42 27.25
CA GLY A 325 -1.21 -4.41 27.84
C GLY A 325 -0.25 -5.48 27.28
N TYR A 326 -0.69 -6.30 26.31
CA TYR A 326 0.13 -7.33 25.71
C TYR A 326 -0.18 -7.53 24.22
N VAL A 327 0.77 -8.15 23.53
CA VAL A 327 0.76 -8.43 22.11
C VAL A 327 0.88 -9.94 21.91
N THR A 328 0.07 -10.52 21.04
CA THR A 328 0.18 -11.94 20.67
C THR A 328 0.92 -12.09 19.34
N ARG A 329 1.20 -13.32 18.92
CA ARG A 329 1.85 -13.57 17.61
C ARG A 329 1.04 -12.97 16.46
N LYS A 330 -0.29 -12.98 16.55
CA LYS A 330 -1.21 -12.45 15.53
C LYS A 330 -1.12 -10.92 15.41
N SER A 331 -0.97 -10.20 16.52
CA SER A 331 -0.88 -8.73 16.55
C SER A 331 0.54 -8.18 16.57
N LEU A 332 1.57 -9.02 16.66
CA LEU A 332 2.98 -8.58 16.70
C LEU A 332 3.33 -7.67 15.53
N GLY A 333 2.98 -8.07 14.31
CA GLY A 333 3.34 -7.32 13.10
C GLY A 333 2.74 -5.90 13.07
N VAL A 334 1.50 -5.73 13.52
CA VAL A 334 0.81 -4.43 13.50
C VAL A 334 1.40 -3.48 14.55
N VAL A 335 1.68 -3.99 15.74
CA VAL A 335 2.28 -3.19 16.83
C VAL A 335 3.72 -2.82 16.51
N VAL A 336 4.51 -3.74 15.96
CA VAL A 336 5.88 -3.47 15.51
C VAL A 336 5.88 -2.38 14.43
N ALA A 337 5.01 -2.50 13.42
CA ALA A 337 4.91 -1.49 12.37
C ALA A 337 4.50 -0.12 12.93
N TYR A 338 3.60 -0.09 13.91
CA TYR A 338 3.25 1.15 14.59
C TYR A 338 4.47 1.74 15.30
N CYS A 339 5.12 1.03 16.20
CA CYS A 339 6.22 1.57 16.98
C CYS A 339 7.42 1.98 16.11
N ALA A 340 7.80 1.13 15.15
CA ALA A 340 8.93 1.36 14.24
C ALA A 340 8.76 2.62 13.36
N LEU A 341 7.54 2.96 12.98
CA LEU A 341 7.24 4.10 12.09
C LEU A 341 6.82 5.37 12.85
N ALA A 342 6.84 5.36 14.18
CA ALA A 342 6.46 6.50 15.03
C ALA A 342 7.19 7.82 14.68
N PRO A 343 8.52 7.87 14.50
CA PRO A 343 9.21 9.12 14.18
C PRO A 343 8.75 9.70 12.82
N LEU A 344 8.58 8.86 11.81
CA LEU A 344 8.11 9.28 10.48
C LEU A 344 6.67 9.79 10.52
N ARG A 345 5.79 9.17 11.32
CA ARG A 345 4.42 9.66 11.51
C ARG A 345 4.42 11.04 12.18
N ARG A 346 5.20 11.23 13.26
CA ARG A 346 5.31 12.51 13.96
C ARG A 346 5.80 13.62 13.04
N GLN A 347 6.81 13.35 12.21
CA GLN A 347 7.29 14.33 11.25
C GLN A 347 6.19 14.75 10.27
N ARG A 348 5.43 13.79 9.72
CA ARG A 348 4.30 14.08 8.82
C ARG A 348 3.19 14.86 9.52
N ASP A 349 2.92 14.57 10.78
CA ASP A 349 1.88 15.25 11.54
C ASP A 349 2.30 16.68 11.90
N LEU A 350 3.57 16.91 12.24
CA LEU A 350 4.14 18.25 12.41
C LEU A 350 4.11 19.04 11.10
N GLU A 351 4.47 18.44 9.97
CA GLU A 351 4.39 19.09 8.66
C GLU A 351 2.94 19.48 8.31
N LYS A 352 1.97 18.60 8.58
CA LYS A 352 0.54 18.91 8.39
C LYS A 352 0.08 20.02 9.34
N ALA A 353 0.45 19.96 10.61
CA ALA A 353 0.09 20.97 11.61
C ALA A 353 0.68 22.34 11.28
N ASN A 354 1.95 22.38 10.87
CA ASN A 354 2.61 23.60 10.42
C ASN A 354 1.95 24.19 9.17
N LYS A 355 1.58 23.34 8.19
CA LYS A 355 0.81 23.77 7.01
C LYS A 355 -0.55 24.32 7.41
N ALA A 356 -1.28 23.63 8.29
CA ALA A 356 -2.59 24.07 8.77
C ALA A 356 -2.50 25.38 9.59
N ALA A 357 -1.48 25.54 10.43
CA ALA A 357 -1.24 26.75 11.20
C ALA A 357 -0.86 27.92 10.31
N ALA A 358 0.01 27.69 9.31
CA ALA A 358 0.33 28.69 8.30
C ALA A 358 -0.91 29.11 7.51
N GLU A 359 -1.77 28.16 7.13
CA GLU A 359 -3.05 28.46 6.45
C GLU A 359 -4.05 29.18 7.35
N ALA A 360 -4.06 28.92 8.66
CA ALA A 360 -4.96 29.57 9.61
C ALA A 360 -4.60 31.04 9.86
N LEU A 361 -3.33 31.43 9.68
CA LEU A 361 -2.88 32.83 9.75
C LEU A 361 -3.32 33.66 8.55
N LEU A 362 -3.71 33.01 7.45
CA LEU A 362 -4.14 33.70 6.24
C LEU A 362 -5.61 34.16 6.36
N PRO A 363 -5.97 35.30 5.75
CA PRO A 363 -7.34 35.77 5.73
C PRO A 363 -8.31 34.71 5.20
N PRO A 364 -9.58 34.70 5.66
CA PRO A 364 -10.59 33.78 5.16
C PRO A 364 -10.73 33.90 3.63
N PRO A 365 -11.08 32.82 2.93
CA PRO A 365 -11.15 32.82 1.47
C PRO A 365 -12.24 33.77 0.96
N GLU A 366 -11.86 34.66 0.05
CA GLU A 366 -12.73 35.60 -0.65
C GLU A 366 -12.63 35.42 -2.18
N TYR A 367 -13.61 36.01 -2.88
CA TYR A 367 -13.58 36.05 -4.34
C TYR A 367 -12.49 37.01 -4.83
N VAL A 368 -11.76 36.60 -5.86
CA VAL A 368 -10.63 37.34 -6.40
C VAL A 368 -11.09 38.18 -7.59
N GLY A 369 -11.20 39.49 -7.36
CA GLY A 369 -11.61 40.46 -8.39
C GLY A 369 -13.12 40.46 -8.69
N THR A 370 -13.49 41.19 -9.74
CA THR A 370 -14.86 41.27 -10.25
C THR A 370 -14.99 40.44 -11.54
N VAL A 371 -16.21 40.00 -11.85
CA VAL A 371 -16.48 39.28 -13.12
C VAL A 371 -16.06 40.14 -14.31
N ASP A 372 -15.41 39.51 -15.29
CA ASP A 372 -14.78 40.11 -16.46
C ASP A 372 -13.53 40.98 -16.21
N ALA A 373 -13.06 41.08 -14.98
CA ALA A 373 -11.77 41.72 -14.69
C ALA A 373 -10.60 40.86 -15.17
N ARG A 374 -9.58 41.53 -15.73
CA ARG A 374 -8.27 40.92 -16.00
C ARG A 374 -7.35 41.17 -14.81
N LEU A 375 -6.75 40.10 -14.31
CA LEU A 375 -5.89 40.14 -13.13
C LEU A 375 -4.51 39.57 -13.45
N ASN A 376 -3.49 40.15 -12.83
CA ASN A 376 -2.14 39.61 -12.79
C ASN A 376 -1.87 39.18 -11.34
N ILE A 377 -1.77 37.88 -11.11
CA ILE A 377 -1.66 37.32 -9.76
C ILE A 377 -0.60 36.22 -9.70
N ASP A 378 0.02 36.11 -8.54
CA ASP A 378 0.93 35.02 -8.20
C ASP A 378 0.13 33.89 -7.55
N VAL A 379 0.29 32.67 -8.08
CA VAL A 379 -0.46 31.48 -7.62
C VAL A 379 0.42 30.26 -7.42
N GLU A 380 0.00 29.39 -6.51
CA GLU A 380 0.50 28.02 -6.35
C GLU A 380 -0.53 27.05 -6.93
N VAL A 381 -0.08 26.07 -7.72
CA VAL A 381 -0.96 25.04 -8.26
C VAL A 381 -1.20 23.97 -7.20
N MET A 382 -2.45 23.85 -6.74
CA MET A 382 -2.82 22.90 -5.69
C MET A 382 -3.12 21.51 -6.26
N ARG A 383 -3.84 21.47 -7.38
CA ARG A 383 -4.29 20.21 -7.97
C ARG A 383 -4.57 20.36 -9.45
N ILE A 384 -4.29 19.29 -10.20
CA ILE A 384 -4.68 19.12 -11.58
C ILE A 384 -5.49 17.83 -11.67
N TYR A 385 -6.68 17.91 -12.25
CA TYR A 385 -7.58 16.77 -12.35
C TYR A 385 -8.14 16.64 -13.76
N PRO A 386 -7.71 15.62 -14.52
CA PRO A 386 -8.32 15.29 -15.79
C PRO A 386 -9.70 14.67 -15.56
N TYR A 387 -10.66 15.01 -16.43
CA TYR A 387 -11.98 14.38 -16.49
C TYR A 387 -12.44 14.27 -17.94
N GLU A 388 -13.23 13.25 -18.24
CA GLU A 388 -13.80 13.07 -19.57
C GLU A 388 -15.11 13.87 -19.69
N GLY A 389 -15.14 14.81 -20.63
CA GLY A 389 -16.35 15.56 -20.98
C GLY A 389 -16.93 15.07 -22.31
N THR A 390 -18.13 15.55 -22.64
CA THR A 390 -18.84 15.25 -23.90
C THR A 390 -18.03 15.55 -25.17
N TYR A 391 -16.98 16.36 -25.05
CA TYR A 391 -16.13 16.81 -26.15
C TYR A 391 -14.66 16.36 -25.97
N GLY A 392 -14.42 15.31 -25.19
CA GLY A 392 -13.09 14.76 -24.90
C GLY A 392 -12.53 15.13 -23.53
N LEU A 393 -11.23 14.82 -23.35
CA LEU A 393 -10.52 15.01 -22.09
C LEU A 393 -10.37 16.50 -21.74
N LYS A 394 -10.94 16.90 -20.61
CA LYS A 394 -10.82 18.25 -20.03
C LYS A 394 -10.00 18.20 -18.75
N VAL A 395 -9.48 19.34 -18.32
CA VAL A 395 -8.65 19.43 -17.10
C VAL A 395 -9.17 20.52 -16.20
N ILE A 396 -9.32 20.21 -14.91
CA ILE A 396 -9.59 21.19 -13.86
C ILE A 396 -8.28 21.48 -13.15
N VAL A 397 -7.85 22.74 -13.20
CA VAL A 397 -6.69 23.24 -12.46
C VAL A 397 -7.20 24.07 -11.28
N THR A 398 -6.86 23.64 -10.07
CA THR A 398 -7.14 24.37 -8.84
C THR A 398 -5.86 25.06 -8.39
N MET A 399 -5.93 26.37 -8.22
CA MET A 399 -4.81 27.23 -7.85
C MET A 399 -5.16 28.00 -6.58
N ARG A 400 -4.15 28.32 -5.77
CA ARG A 400 -4.27 29.19 -4.61
C ARG A 400 -3.46 30.45 -4.85
N GLN A 401 -4.05 31.61 -4.61
CA GLN A 401 -3.30 32.88 -4.66
C GLN A 401 -2.28 32.93 -3.52
N VAL A 402 -1.04 33.32 -3.83
CA VAL A 402 0.04 33.39 -2.85
C VAL A 402 -0.31 34.37 -1.74
N GLY A 403 -0.05 33.98 -0.49
CA GLY A 403 -0.32 34.81 0.68
C GLY A 403 -1.80 34.96 1.05
N THR A 404 -2.70 34.20 0.42
CA THR A 404 -4.12 34.19 0.76
C THR A 404 -4.69 32.77 0.73
N ARG A 405 -5.93 32.61 1.18
CA ARG A 405 -6.71 31.36 1.03
C ARG A 405 -7.56 31.35 -0.24
N ASN A 406 -7.42 32.36 -1.09
CA ASN A 406 -8.31 32.53 -2.22
C ASN A 406 -8.03 31.47 -3.28
N THR A 407 -9.09 30.75 -3.66
CA THR A 407 -8.98 29.63 -4.59
C THR A 407 -9.46 30.06 -5.97
N LEU A 408 -8.65 29.77 -6.99
CA LEU A 408 -8.99 29.96 -8.38
C LEU A 408 -9.16 28.61 -9.07
N VAL A 409 -10.21 28.48 -9.86
CA VAL A 409 -10.52 27.26 -10.60
C VAL A 409 -10.55 27.56 -12.08
N TRP A 410 -9.77 26.81 -12.85
CA TRP A 410 -9.71 26.93 -14.29
C TRP A 410 -10.11 25.61 -14.96
N PHE A 411 -11.08 25.69 -15.86
CA PHE A 411 -11.51 24.58 -16.70
C PHE A 411 -10.80 24.67 -18.06
N ALA A 412 -9.66 24.01 -18.18
CA ALA A 412 -8.87 23.97 -19.41
C ALA A 412 -9.48 22.98 -20.42
N SER A 413 -9.51 23.37 -21.69
CA SER A 413 -10.17 22.64 -22.79
C SER A 413 -9.35 21.49 -23.37
N GLY A 414 -8.22 21.11 -22.78
CA GLY A 414 -7.49 19.90 -23.16
C GLY A 414 -6.15 19.71 -22.45
N TRP A 415 -5.72 18.45 -22.32
CA TRP A 415 -4.36 18.09 -21.89
C TRP A 415 -3.30 18.43 -22.96
N ASN A 416 -3.71 18.35 -24.23
CA ASN A 416 -2.87 18.62 -25.40
C ASN A 416 -2.75 20.12 -25.72
N GLY A 417 -3.47 20.97 -24.98
CA GLY A 417 -3.36 22.41 -25.08
C GLY A 417 -2.15 22.89 -24.30
N VAL A 418 -1.21 23.52 -24.99
CA VAL A 418 -0.03 24.24 -24.49
C VAL A 418 -0.30 25.16 -23.27
N GLU A 419 -1.55 25.38 -22.89
CA GLU A 419 -1.99 26.26 -21.81
C GLU A 419 -1.85 25.62 -20.42
N ALA A 420 -2.35 24.39 -20.18
CA ALA A 420 -2.26 23.74 -18.86
C ALA A 420 -0.85 23.17 -18.60
N ALA A 421 -0.21 22.66 -19.66
CA ALA A 421 1.18 22.16 -19.65
C ALA A 421 2.21 23.20 -19.14
N ARG A 422 1.89 24.50 -19.21
CA ARG A 422 2.79 25.55 -18.70
C ARG A 422 2.76 25.68 -17.19
N LEU A 423 1.79 25.08 -16.51
CA LEU A 423 1.65 25.08 -15.05
C LEU A 423 1.90 23.68 -14.46
N CYS A 424 2.39 22.72 -15.25
CA CYS A 424 2.65 21.36 -14.80
C CYS A 424 3.87 20.72 -15.45
N ASP A 425 4.50 19.82 -14.68
CA ASP A 425 5.48 18.87 -15.17
C ASP A 425 4.85 17.48 -15.13
N ASN A 426 4.72 16.81 -16.29
CA ASN A 426 4.25 15.43 -16.40
C ASN A 426 2.98 15.11 -15.59
N ALA A 427 1.92 15.91 -15.76
CA ALA A 427 0.65 15.76 -15.05
C ALA A 427 0.63 16.14 -13.56
N GLN A 428 1.77 16.54 -13.00
CA GLN A 428 1.86 17.00 -11.63
C GLN A 428 1.95 18.52 -11.57
N PRO A 429 1.38 19.17 -10.53
CA PRO A 429 1.59 20.59 -10.29
C PRO A 429 3.08 20.92 -10.34
N ALA A 430 3.48 21.86 -11.19
CA ALA A 430 4.86 22.33 -11.15
C ALA A 430 5.08 22.95 -9.76
N PRO A 431 6.09 22.54 -9.00
CA PRO A 431 6.33 23.09 -7.68
C PRO A 431 6.74 24.56 -7.79
N GLY A 432 6.14 25.41 -6.95
CA GLY A 432 6.51 26.83 -6.82
C GLY A 432 5.38 27.81 -7.13
N VAL A 433 5.77 29.09 -7.19
CA VAL A 433 4.89 30.22 -7.46
C VAL A 433 4.91 30.55 -8.94
N HIS A 434 3.72 30.70 -9.54
CA HIS A 434 3.54 31.07 -10.93
C HIS A 434 2.83 32.41 -11.05
N LYS A 435 3.42 33.32 -11.83
CA LYS A 435 2.78 34.58 -12.21
C LYS A 435 1.86 34.35 -13.40
N ILE A 436 0.56 34.57 -13.22
CA ILE A 436 -0.44 34.32 -14.26
C ILE A 436 -1.25 35.57 -14.56
N ASP A 437 -1.57 35.75 -15.85
CA ASP A 437 -2.63 36.65 -16.30
C ASP A 437 -3.92 35.83 -16.46
N VAL A 438 -5.01 36.28 -15.85
CA VAL A 438 -6.31 35.59 -15.89
C VAL A 438 -7.46 36.55 -16.15
N LEU A 439 -8.54 36.03 -16.73
CA LEU A 439 -9.82 36.72 -16.83
C LEU A 439 -10.80 36.05 -15.87
N VAL A 440 -11.40 36.82 -14.95
CA VAL A 440 -12.41 36.30 -14.02
C VAL A 440 -13.69 36.01 -14.80
N LYS A 441 -14.14 34.75 -14.80
CA LYS A 441 -15.36 34.31 -15.49
C LYS A 441 -16.58 34.33 -14.58
N GLY A 442 -16.40 34.07 -13.29
CA GLY A 442 -17.50 34.01 -12.34
C GLY A 442 -17.07 33.54 -10.97
N HIS A 443 -18.00 33.57 -10.02
CA HIS A 443 -17.80 33.20 -8.63
C HIS A 443 -18.72 32.05 -8.27
N LYS A 444 -18.25 31.12 -7.44
CA LYS A 444 -19.07 30.02 -6.91
C LYS A 444 -18.59 29.60 -5.54
N GLU A 445 -19.46 28.98 -4.76
CA GLU A 445 -19.04 28.24 -3.57
C GLU A 445 -18.73 26.79 -3.94
N GLY A 446 -17.59 26.30 -3.49
CA GLY A 446 -17.09 24.96 -3.77
C GLY A 446 -16.47 24.31 -2.55
N LYS A 447 -15.69 23.25 -2.79
CA LYS A 447 -15.10 22.43 -1.72
C LYS A 447 -14.15 23.22 -0.82
N TYR A 448 -13.54 24.27 -1.36
CA TYR A 448 -12.58 25.13 -0.66
C TYR A 448 -13.20 26.46 -0.18
N GLY A 449 -14.53 26.57 -0.16
CA GLY A 449 -15.24 27.81 0.16
C GLY A 449 -15.47 28.66 -1.08
N LYS A 450 -15.18 29.96 -1.01
CA LYS A 450 -15.34 30.89 -2.13
C LYS A 450 -14.29 30.62 -3.22
N GLU A 451 -14.75 30.14 -4.37
CA GLU A 451 -13.92 29.83 -5.54
C GLU A 451 -14.16 30.83 -6.67
N THR A 452 -13.08 31.36 -7.24
CA THR A 452 -13.11 32.25 -8.40
C THR A 452 -12.86 31.43 -9.67
N VAL A 453 -13.86 31.31 -10.53
CA VAL A 453 -13.72 30.63 -11.82
C VAL A 453 -13.02 31.58 -12.79
N VAL A 454 -11.89 31.14 -13.36
CA VAL A 454 -11.09 31.93 -14.30
C VAL A 454 -11.04 31.28 -15.67
N GLN A 455 -10.76 32.10 -16.68
CA GLN A 455 -10.54 31.70 -18.06
C GLN A 455 -9.33 32.44 -18.64
N LYS A 456 -8.83 31.97 -19.79
CA LYS A 456 -7.69 32.56 -20.50
C LYS A 456 -6.45 32.71 -19.59
N VAL A 457 -6.09 31.64 -18.89
CA VAL A 457 -4.94 31.63 -17.98
C VAL A 457 -3.65 31.59 -18.79
N VAL A 458 -2.81 32.61 -18.64
CA VAL A 458 -1.51 32.71 -19.32
C VAL A 458 -0.41 32.85 -18.28
N ARG A 459 0.50 31.87 -18.20
CA ARG A 459 1.72 31.99 -17.40
C ARG A 459 2.63 33.05 -18.02
N ARG A 460 3.03 34.05 -17.22
CA ARG A 460 4.15 34.92 -17.55
C ARG A 460 5.44 34.22 -17.16
N LEU A 461 6.35 34.14 -18.12
CA LEU A 461 7.72 33.73 -17.87
C LEU A 461 8.49 34.88 -17.23
N SER A 462 9.36 34.57 -16.27
CA SER A 462 10.32 35.55 -15.74
C SER A 462 11.28 36.00 -16.84
N PRO A 463 11.96 37.16 -16.70
CA PRO A 463 13.00 37.58 -17.64
C PRO A 463 14.08 36.51 -17.85
N GLU A 464 14.46 35.81 -16.79
CA GLU A 464 15.44 34.71 -16.83
C GLU A 464 14.91 33.50 -17.61
N GLU A 465 13.64 33.11 -17.36
CA GLU A 465 12.98 32.04 -18.10
C GLU A 465 12.81 32.38 -19.59
N LEU A 466 12.55 33.64 -19.93
CA LEU A 466 12.48 34.11 -21.32
C LEU A 466 13.84 34.01 -22.00
N VAL A 467 14.92 34.41 -21.32
CA VAL A 467 16.29 34.28 -21.83
C VAL A 467 16.67 32.81 -22.01
N ALA A 468 16.35 31.96 -21.04
CA ALA A 468 16.59 30.53 -21.11
C ALA A 468 15.82 29.87 -22.27
N ALA A 469 14.53 30.22 -22.44
CA ALA A 469 13.70 29.71 -23.52
C ALA A 469 14.20 30.18 -24.90
N ASP A 470 14.62 31.43 -25.04
CA ASP A 470 15.20 31.94 -26.30
C ASP A 470 16.54 31.25 -26.62
N THR A 471 17.38 31.04 -25.60
CA THR A 471 18.65 30.31 -25.72
C THR A 471 18.42 28.86 -26.15
N ALA A 472 17.48 28.16 -25.51
CA ALA A 472 17.09 26.81 -25.87
C ALA A 472 16.52 26.74 -27.30
N ARG A 473 15.71 27.72 -27.71
CA ARG A 473 15.15 27.81 -29.07
C ARG A 473 16.23 28.03 -30.13
N LYS A 474 17.22 28.89 -29.83
CA LYS A 474 18.40 29.09 -30.69
C LYS A 474 19.24 27.81 -30.80
N ALA A 475 19.47 27.11 -29.68
CA ALA A 475 20.18 25.84 -29.67
C ALA A 475 19.44 24.75 -30.48
N ALA A 476 18.13 24.60 -30.28
CA ALA A 476 17.31 23.65 -31.04
C ALA A 476 17.30 23.95 -32.54
N ARG A 477 17.20 25.22 -32.95
CA ARG A 477 17.32 25.62 -34.37
C ARG A 477 18.70 25.29 -34.94
N LYS A 478 19.78 25.48 -34.17
CA LYS A 478 21.14 25.13 -34.57
C LYS A 478 21.30 23.61 -34.74
N ALA A 479 20.80 22.82 -33.79
CA ALA A 479 20.81 21.36 -33.85
C ALA A 479 20.00 20.83 -35.04
N ALA A 480 18.78 21.34 -35.27
CA ALA A 480 17.97 20.96 -36.42
C ALA A 480 18.63 21.30 -37.76
N ARG A 481 19.34 22.43 -37.84
CA ARG A 481 20.11 22.81 -39.04
C ARG A 481 21.31 21.89 -39.27
N ALA A 482 22.00 21.47 -38.20
CA ALA A 482 23.09 20.51 -38.28
C ALA A 482 22.59 19.14 -38.78
N LEU A 483 21.50 18.64 -38.19
CA LEU A 483 20.88 17.37 -38.59
C LEU A 483 20.44 17.38 -40.06
N ARG A 484 19.81 18.47 -40.53
CA ARG A 484 19.45 18.62 -41.95
C ARG A 484 20.67 18.62 -42.87
N LYS A 485 21.80 19.18 -42.43
CA LYS A 485 23.04 19.20 -43.21
C LYS A 485 23.65 17.79 -43.29
N GLU A 486 23.64 17.04 -42.20
CA GLU A 486 24.08 15.63 -42.17
C GLU A 486 23.19 14.74 -43.03
N GLN A 487 21.87 14.87 -42.92
CA GLN A 487 20.92 14.14 -43.77
C GLN A 487 21.11 14.48 -45.26
N ALA A 488 21.31 15.75 -45.59
CA ALA A 488 21.60 16.15 -46.97
C ALA A 488 22.92 15.54 -47.50
N LYS A 489 23.95 15.49 -46.65
CA LYS A 489 25.23 14.85 -46.99
C LYS A 489 25.06 13.33 -47.21
N ALA A 490 24.37 12.65 -46.28
CA ALA A 490 24.10 11.21 -46.39
C ALA A 490 23.27 10.89 -47.64
N ASN A 491 22.26 11.70 -47.95
CA ASN A 491 21.47 11.54 -49.17
C ASN A 491 22.30 11.75 -50.44
N ALA A 492 23.22 12.72 -50.46
CA ALA A 492 24.12 12.94 -51.59
C ALA A 492 25.11 11.78 -51.78
N GLU A 493 25.68 11.25 -50.69
CA GLU A 493 26.56 10.07 -50.73
C GLU A 493 25.80 8.82 -51.20
N ALA A 494 24.56 8.63 -50.75
CA ALA A 494 23.69 7.56 -51.21
C ALA A 494 23.38 7.67 -52.72
N LEU A 495 23.08 8.88 -53.21
CA LEU A 495 22.85 9.12 -54.64
C LEU A 495 24.10 8.78 -55.48
N ALA A 496 25.27 9.24 -55.03
CA ALA A 496 26.55 8.96 -55.70
C ALA A 496 26.94 7.47 -55.62
N ALA A 497 26.49 6.73 -54.60
CA ALA A 497 26.67 5.29 -54.52
C ALA A 497 25.76 4.55 -55.53
N VAL A 498 24.51 4.99 -55.69
CA VAL A 498 23.59 4.45 -56.70
C VAL A 498 24.12 4.68 -58.12
N GLU A 499 24.64 5.88 -58.42
CA GLU A 499 25.26 6.19 -59.71
C GLU A 499 26.49 5.31 -59.98
N ARG A 500 27.36 5.10 -58.98
CA ARG A 500 28.54 4.23 -59.11
C ARG A 500 28.19 2.75 -59.28
N ALA A 501 27.07 2.31 -58.73
CA ALA A 501 26.60 0.93 -58.88
C ALA A 501 26.11 0.62 -60.30
N GLY A 502 26.03 1.62 -61.20
CA GLY A 502 25.69 1.39 -62.61
C GLY A 502 24.27 0.87 -62.81
N VAL A 503 23.39 1.02 -61.82
CA VAL A 503 21.96 0.69 -61.94
C VAL A 503 21.30 1.77 -62.80
N THR A 504 21.59 1.75 -64.10
CA THR A 504 20.74 2.43 -65.09
C THR A 504 19.42 1.66 -65.09
N GLY A 505 18.30 2.37 -64.93
CA GLY A 505 16.95 1.80 -64.75
C GLY A 505 16.42 1.07 -65.98
N GLY A 506 17.08 -0.02 -66.37
CA GLY A 506 16.73 -0.85 -67.52
C GLY A 506 15.74 -1.96 -67.22
N ASP A 507 15.63 -2.44 -65.98
CA ASP A 507 14.83 -3.63 -65.66
C ASP A 507 13.83 -3.41 -64.51
N TRP A 508 12.89 -2.50 -64.71
CA TRP A 508 11.62 -2.49 -63.97
C TRP A 508 10.48 -2.40 -64.99
N CYS A 509 10.13 -3.55 -65.54
CA CYS A 509 8.86 -3.81 -66.22
C CYS A 509 8.03 -4.78 -65.36
#